data_AF-A0A1F4U758-F1
#
_entry.id   AF-A0A1F4U758-F1
#
_cell.length_a   1.000
_cell.length_b   1.000
_cell.length_c   1.000
_cell.angle_alpha   90.00
_cell.angle_beta   90.00
_cell.angle_gamma   90.00
#
_symmetry.space_group_name_H-M   'P 1'
#
loop_
_entity.id
_entity.type
_entity.pdbx_description
1 polymer ?
#
loop_
_entity_poly.entity_id
_entity_poly.type
_entity_poly.pdbx_seq_one_letter_code
_entity_poly.pdbx_strand_id
1 'polypeptide(L)'
;MSIAEEIKGQINKLALIQFMLWGKKLPEGFNWQAIQISFCYHLLKIPFKQKLTTLSLGLLDVMVRQLISEYVLPSDVEELERMERDFRLKIKGKRYAVSDCSAVNDLLLKEESNLRLCSGFYGGQKFYLLGEAKVKKISGFRVHYLKAETAATPGCHLLMAAMLAGDKNIFLRENSARFLFYQKWRNPSPGLEGKIRKHTLKQFGGEKKLISAFIDNLLWHELNHGSYFSALAQAASILGPNILGDLQEVFADWLPGKGIDSPIAKICAKKRIGQLSLYIADSWFYDSSFPEMKSFSFLTLAPIFRHMKKGKIDFAGVMGEISHLGNGSLLTLYRRHFEAAEKGLLEIVKNSKFTVVDRPLNFSTIALYAEDEIKRKNKNAAGEEYEVTFWSNIFNYLKKYSPEGWRNAREFLIESRKKLEHDVRIRIMRGNESVDEIMYSRAGELVGGTNK
;
A
#
# COMPACT_ATOMS: atom_id res chain seq x y z
N MET A 1 -7.69 24.41 25.18
CA MET A 1 -7.52 23.74 23.87
C MET A 1 -7.42 22.24 24.12
N SER A 2 -8.25 21.43 23.46
CA SER A 2 -8.20 19.96 23.61
C SER A 2 -6.93 19.40 22.95
N ILE A 3 -6.48 18.20 23.36
CA ILE A 3 -5.34 17.54 22.68
C ILE A 3 -5.61 17.39 21.18
N ALA A 4 -6.86 17.12 20.81
CA ALA A 4 -7.20 16.88 19.42
C ALA A 4 -7.06 18.12 18.53
N GLU A 5 -7.45 19.31 19.02
CA GLU A 5 -7.22 20.56 18.28
C GLU A 5 -5.74 20.94 18.22
N GLU A 6 -4.97 20.69 19.29
CA GLU A 6 -3.50 20.89 19.30
C GLU A 6 -2.82 20.00 18.24
N ILE A 7 -3.21 18.73 18.13
CA ILE A 7 -2.69 17.80 17.11
C ILE A 7 -3.10 18.25 15.70
N LYS A 8 -4.38 18.55 15.49
CA LYS A 8 -4.93 18.95 14.19
C LYS A 8 -4.21 20.17 13.61
N GLY A 9 -4.00 21.21 14.42
CA GLY A 9 -3.28 22.41 13.98
C GLY A 9 -1.85 22.12 13.54
N GLN A 10 -1.14 21.25 14.26
CA GLN A 10 0.22 20.83 13.90
C GLN A 10 0.27 19.99 12.63
N ILE A 11 -0.68 19.05 12.45
CA ILE A 11 -0.77 18.24 11.23
C ILE A 11 -1.07 19.11 10.02
N ASN A 12 -2.00 20.06 10.12
CA ASN A 12 -2.32 20.98 9.02
C ASN A 12 -1.10 21.82 8.61
N LYS A 13 -0.34 22.32 9.59
CA LYS A 13 0.91 23.04 9.32
C LYS A 13 1.93 22.15 8.62
N LEU A 14 2.15 20.93 9.11
CA LEU A 14 3.06 19.96 8.46
C LEU A 14 2.60 19.60 7.04
N ALA A 15 1.30 19.40 6.85
CA ALA A 15 0.75 19.05 5.55
C ALA A 15 1.07 20.10 4.49
N LEU A 16 1.03 21.39 4.84
CA LEU A 16 1.42 22.47 3.94
C LEU A 16 2.93 22.53 3.68
N ILE A 17 3.75 22.34 4.71
CA ILE A 17 5.21 22.25 4.56
C ILE A 17 5.56 21.14 3.56
N GLN A 18 4.99 19.94 3.75
CA GLN A 18 5.20 18.82 2.84
C GLN A 18 4.64 19.09 1.44
N PHE A 19 3.45 19.69 1.32
CA PHE A 19 2.89 20.04 0.02
C PHE A 19 3.80 21.01 -0.76
N MET A 20 4.36 22.02 -0.09
CA MET A 20 5.31 22.96 -0.69
C MET A 20 6.62 22.29 -1.12
N LEU A 21 7.18 21.43 -0.27
CA LEU A 21 8.40 20.69 -0.58
C LEU A 21 8.18 19.75 -1.76
N TRP A 22 7.09 18.98 -1.75
CA TRP A 22 6.83 17.94 -2.74
C TRP A 22 6.42 18.52 -4.10
N GLY A 23 5.85 19.73 -4.12
CA GLY A 23 5.64 20.47 -5.36
C GLY A 23 6.94 20.91 -6.05
N LYS A 24 8.05 21.03 -5.31
CA LYS A 24 9.39 21.29 -5.85
C LYS A 24 10.14 20.01 -6.18
N LYS A 25 10.08 19.02 -5.28
CA LYS A 25 10.76 17.73 -5.41
C LYS A 25 9.89 16.63 -4.82
N LEU A 26 9.19 15.92 -5.70
CA LEU A 26 8.32 14.82 -5.32
C LEU A 26 9.15 13.64 -4.78
N PRO A 27 8.83 13.08 -3.61
CA PRO A 27 9.49 11.87 -3.14
C PRO A 27 9.19 10.66 -4.04
N GLU A 28 10.15 9.73 -4.11
CA GLU A 28 10.02 8.49 -4.87
C GLU A 28 8.79 7.69 -4.39
N GLY A 29 8.01 7.15 -5.33
CA GLY A 29 6.80 6.37 -5.04
C GLY A 29 5.50 7.17 -4.86
N PHE A 30 5.54 8.50 -4.98
CA PHE A 30 4.33 9.35 -4.92
C PHE A 30 3.90 9.86 -6.30
N ASN A 31 2.62 10.24 -6.41
CA ASN A 31 2.03 10.87 -7.59
C ASN A 31 1.52 12.28 -7.23
N TRP A 32 2.11 13.31 -7.83
CA TRP A 32 1.77 14.71 -7.53
C TRP A 32 0.29 15.04 -7.81
N GLN A 33 -0.25 14.55 -8.93
CA GLN A 33 -1.65 14.76 -9.27
C GLN A 33 -2.60 14.14 -8.23
N ALA A 34 -2.29 12.95 -7.73
CA ALA A 34 -3.08 12.30 -6.68
C ALA A 34 -3.09 13.11 -5.37
N ILE A 35 -1.96 13.74 -5.05
CA ILE A 35 -1.82 14.61 -3.87
C ILE A 35 -2.64 15.88 -4.06
N GLN A 36 -2.51 16.58 -5.19
CA GLN A 36 -3.30 17.77 -5.50
C GLN A 36 -4.81 17.50 -5.45
N ILE A 37 -5.25 16.39 -6.06
CA ILE A 37 -6.65 15.96 -6.01
C ILE A 37 -7.10 15.74 -4.57
N SER A 38 -6.29 15.05 -3.76
CA SER A 38 -6.61 14.79 -2.36
C SER A 38 -6.71 16.09 -1.54
N PHE A 39 -5.79 17.03 -1.77
CA PHE A 39 -5.81 18.35 -1.14
C PHE A 39 -7.05 19.15 -1.53
N CYS A 40 -7.46 19.14 -2.81
CA CYS A 40 -8.72 19.75 -3.23
C CYS A 40 -9.91 19.23 -2.40
N TYR A 41 -10.10 17.90 -2.32
CA TYR A 41 -11.23 17.36 -1.55
C TYR A 41 -11.13 17.67 -0.05
N HIS A 42 -9.93 17.63 0.53
CA HIS A 42 -9.74 17.83 1.97
C HIS A 42 -9.80 19.29 2.43
N LEU A 43 -9.18 20.21 1.68
CA LEU A 43 -9.14 21.64 2.03
C LEU A 43 -10.41 22.35 1.59
N LEU A 44 -10.88 22.13 0.36
CA LEU A 44 -12.09 22.79 -0.16
C LEU A 44 -13.39 22.10 0.32
N LYS A 45 -13.29 20.98 1.05
CA LYS A 45 -14.43 20.18 1.53
C LYS A 45 -15.41 19.80 0.41
N ILE A 46 -14.89 19.55 -0.79
CA ILE A 46 -15.70 19.15 -1.95
C ILE A 46 -16.31 17.76 -1.66
N PRO A 47 -17.61 17.54 -1.89
CA PRO A 47 -18.19 16.20 -1.81
C PRO A 47 -17.56 15.26 -2.84
N PHE A 48 -17.14 14.05 -2.44
CA PHE A 48 -16.49 13.06 -3.34
C PHE A 48 -17.30 12.69 -4.59
N LYS A 49 -18.61 12.89 -4.55
CA LYS A 49 -19.53 12.66 -5.66
C LYS A 49 -19.42 13.72 -6.79
N GLN A 50 -18.76 14.84 -6.52
CA GLN A 50 -18.54 15.92 -7.49
C GLN A 50 -17.19 15.72 -8.18
N LYS A 51 -17.12 15.99 -9.48
CA LYS A 51 -15.84 15.98 -10.20
C LYS A 51 -15.11 17.29 -9.92
N LEU A 52 -13.78 17.22 -9.78
CA LEU A 52 -12.94 18.41 -9.74
C LEU A 52 -12.93 19.09 -11.11
N THR A 53 -12.83 20.42 -11.09
CA THR A 53 -12.71 21.25 -12.30
C THR A 53 -11.40 22.06 -12.23
N THR A 54 -11.04 22.71 -13.33
CA THR A 54 -9.90 23.67 -13.33
C THR A 54 -10.08 24.77 -12.29
N LEU A 55 -11.33 25.20 -12.03
CA LEU A 55 -11.64 26.15 -10.96
C LEU A 55 -11.28 25.58 -9.58
N SER A 56 -11.53 24.29 -9.32
CA SER A 56 -11.14 23.65 -8.06
C SER A 56 -9.64 23.74 -7.81
N LEU A 57 -8.82 23.54 -8.85
CA LEU A 57 -7.36 23.65 -8.74
C LEU A 57 -6.92 25.11 -8.51
N GLY A 58 -7.53 26.07 -9.20
CA GLY A 58 -7.25 27.49 -8.96
C GLY A 58 -7.61 27.93 -7.53
N LEU A 59 -8.73 27.43 -6.99
CA LEU A 59 -9.12 27.70 -5.60
C LEU A 59 -8.18 27.04 -4.58
N LEU A 60 -7.64 25.86 -4.90
CA LEU A 60 -6.63 25.23 -4.06
C LEU A 60 -5.40 26.14 -3.92
N ASP A 61 -4.89 26.72 -5.02
CA ASP A 61 -3.73 27.60 -4.99
C ASP A 61 -3.96 28.85 -4.12
N VAL A 62 -5.16 29.44 -4.20
CA VAL A 62 -5.56 30.58 -3.35
C VAL A 62 -5.57 30.18 -1.88
N MET A 63 -6.21 29.05 -1.54
CA MET A 63 -6.25 28.56 -0.15
C MET A 63 -4.86 28.22 0.39
N VAL A 64 -4.01 27.59 -0.41
CA VAL A 64 -2.63 27.26 0.00
C VAL A 64 -1.85 28.54 0.30
N ARG A 65 -1.94 29.58 -0.55
CA ARG A 65 -1.28 30.88 -0.30
C ARG A 65 -1.78 31.55 0.97
N GLN A 66 -3.09 31.51 1.22
CA GLN A 66 -3.68 32.04 2.45
C GLN A 66 -3.11 31.33 3.68
N LEU A 67 -3.10 30.00 3.67
CA LEU A 67 -2.62 29.20 4.80
C LEU A 67 -1.10 29.34 5.01
N ILE A 68 -0.31 29.48 3.94
CA ILE A 68 1.13 29.79 4.04
C ILE A 68 1.35 31.08 4.83
N SER A 69 0.55 32.11 4.54
CA SER A 69 0.60 33.38 5.27
C SER A 69 0.13 33.23 6.72
N GLU A 70 -0.95 32.48 6.96
CA GLU A 70 -1.52 32.25 8.30
C GLU A 70 -0.55 31.49 9.22
N TYR A 71 0.12 30.46 8.69
CA TYR A 71 1.09 29.67 9.45
C TYR A 71 2.49 30.30 9.52
N VAL A 72 2.69 31.43 8.84
CA VAL A 72 3.96 32.16 8.71
C VAL A 72 5.07 31.19 8.26
N LEU A 73 4.82 30.49 7.14
CA LEU A 73 5.78 29.52 6.61
C LEU A 73 6.86 30.21 5.76
N PRO A 74 8.14 29.80 5.89
CA PRO A 74 9.21 30.34 5.06
C PRO A 74 9.06 29.88 3.61
N SER A 75 9.60 30.66 2.68
CA SER A 75 9.70 30.30 1.26
C SER A 75 10.97 29.49 0.95
N ASP A 76 11.97 29.57 1.83
CA ASP A 76 13.26 28.88 1.72
C ASP A 76 13.11 27.36 1.85
N VAL A 77 13.75 26.62 0.94
CA VAL A 77 13.60 25.16 0.85
C VAL A 77 14.33 24.47 1.99
N GLU A 78 15.56 24.90 2.31
CA GLU A 78 16.38 24.25 3.33
C GLU A 78 15.73 24.37 4.72
N GLU A 79 15.14 25.53 5.01
CA GLU A 79 14.38 25.74 6.24
C GLU A 79 13.12 24.87 6.29
N LEU A 80 12.37 24.73 5.20
CA LEU A 80 11.22 23.83 5.14
C LEU A 80 11.62 22.36 5.33
N GLU A 81 12.71 21.92 4.70
CA GLU A 81 13.25 20.56 4.88
C GLU A 81 13.69 20.33 6.33
N ARG A 82 14.32 21.32 6.97
CA ARG A 82 14.67 21.27 8.40
C ARG A 82 13.43 21.15 9.26
N MET A 83 12.40 21.97 9.02
CA MET A 83 11.14 21.93 9.75
C MET A 83 10.45 20.56 9.62
N GLU A 84 10.39 19.98 8.42
CA GLU A 84 9.81 18.65 8.19
C GLU A 84 10.60 17.55 8.92
N ARG A 85 11.93 17.54 8.76
CA ARG A 85 12.83 16.55 9.36
C ARG A 85 12.77 16.59 10.89
N ASP A 86 12.73 17.78 11.47
CA ASP A 86 12.75 17.97 12.92
C ASP A 86 11.35 17.91 13.53
N PHE A 87 10.29 17.88 12.70
CA PHE A 87 8.90 17.82 13.16
C PHE A 87 8.66 16.63 14.11
N ARG A 88 8.04 16.96 15.26
CA ARG A 88 7.55 16.05 16.30
C ARG A 88 6.25 16.64 16.82
N LEU A 89 5.25 15.81 17.07
CA LEU A 89 4.00 16.28 17.69
C LEU A 89 4.29 16.76 19.11
N LYS A 90 3.91 18.00 19.43
CA LYS A 90 3.95 18.54 20.78
C LYS A 90 2.55 18.46 21.37
N ILE A 91 2.39 17.76 22.49
CA ILE A 91 1.11 17.63 23.20
C ILE A 91 1.36 17.98 24.65
N LYS A 92 0.67 19.02 25.16
CA LYS A 92 0.86 19.50 26.55
C LYS A 92 2.33 19.67 26.95
N GLY A 93 3.16 20.17 26.03
CA GLY A 93 4.59 20.40 26.24
C GLY A 93 5.51 19.20 25.96
N LYS A 94 5.01 17.97 25.92
CA LYS A 94 5.79 16.77 25.62
C LYS A 94 5.88 16.52 24.11
N ARG A 95 7.05 16.06 23.63
CA ARG A 95 7.28 15.74 22.22
C ARG A 95 7.09 14.25 21.96
N TYR A 96 6.41 13.94 20.87
CA TYR A 96 6.11 12.59 20.39
C TYR A 96 6.70 12.41 19.00
N ALA A 97 7.43 11.31 18.81
CA ALA A 97 7.91 10.87 17.51
C ALA A 97 6.75 10.40 16.62
N VAL A 98 7.00 10.35 15.31
CA VAL A 98 6.01 9.86 14.34
C VAL A 98 5.60 8.40 14.61
N SER A 99 6.50 7.61 15.19
CA SER A 99 6.28 6.23 15.62
C SER A 99 5.43 6.10 16.89
N ASP A 100 5.19 7.17 17.64
CA ASP A 100 4.46 7.15 18.91
C ASP A 100 2.92 7.11 18.74
N CYS A 101 2.43 6.60 17.61
CA CYS A 101 1.00 6.54 17.24
C CYS A 101 0.13 5.98 18.36
N SER A 102 0.52 4.83 18.95
CA SER A 102 -0.23 4.18 20.04
C SER A 102 -0.28 5.06 21.30
N ALA A 103 0.84 5.68 21.68
CA ALA A 103 0.90 6.52 22.87
C ALA A 103 0.02 7.78 22.73
N VAL A 104 0.00 8.39 21.55
CA VAL A 104 -0.87 9.55 21.28
C VAL A 104 -2.35 9.13 21.28
N ASN A 105 -2.69 7.98 20.70
CA ASN A 105 -4.05 7.46 20.73
C ASN A 105 -4.54 7.12 22.15
N ASP A 106 -3.67 6.61 23.02
CA ASP A 106 -4.02 6.36 24.41
C ASP A 106 -4.31 7.68 25.18
N LEU A 107 -3.66 8.79 24.82
CA LEU A 107 -4.01 10.13 25.35
C LEU A 107 -5.36 10.62 24.85
N LEU A 108 -5.62 10.49 23.55
CA LEU A 108 -6.91 10.86 22.94
C LEU A 108 -8.06 10.05 23.54
N LEU A 109 -7.82 8.77 23.86
CA LEU A 109 -8.79 7.92 24.54
C LEU A 109 -9.06 8.38 25.97
N LYS A 110 -8.02 8.80 26.72
CA LYS A 110 -8.17 9.33 28.09
C LYS A 110 -8.95 10.65 28.14
N GLU A 111 -8.91 11.44 27.08
CA GLU A 111 -9.76 12.64 26.92
C GLU A 111 -11.14 12.34 26.32
N GLU A 112 -11.52 11.06 26.24
CA GLU A 112 -12.79 10.61 25.66
C GLU A 112 -13.01 11.10 24.21
N SER A 113 -11.94 11.43 23.51
CA SER A 113 -12.02 11.88 22.12
C SER A 113 -12.46 10.72 21.22
N ASN A 114 -13.27 11.03 20.22
CA ASN A 114 -13.60 10.13 19.10
C ASN A 114 -12.52 10.16 17.99
N LEU A 115 -11.54 11.06 18.08
CA LEU A 115 -10.47 11.21 17.09
C LEU A 115 -9.33 10.23 17.36
N ARG A 116 -8.78 9.63 16.30
CA ARG A 116 -7.61 8.75 16.35
C ARG A 116 -6.57 9.22 15.36
N LEU A 117 -5.31 9.11 15.77
CA LEU A 117 -4.13 9.43 14.98
C LEU A 117 -3.61 8.15 14.33
N CYS A 118 -3.44 8.17 13.02
CA CYS A 118 -2.59 7.24 12.26
C CYS A 118 -1.30 7.98 11.92
N SER A 119 -0.14 7.45 12.29
CA SER A 119 1.14 8.06 11.96
C SER A 119 2.23 7.00 11.79
N GLY A 120 3.17 7.29 10.91
CA GLY A 120 4.26 6.38 10.59
C GLY A 120 5.13 6.90 9.46
N PHE A 121 5.84 5.98 8.81
CA PHE A 121 6.63 6.26 7.62
C PHE A 121 6.06 5.51 6.43
N TYR A 122 5.98 6.18 5.29
CA TYR A 122 5.76 5.54 4.00
C TYR A 122 7.02 5.77 3.15
N GLY A 123 7.77 4.69 2.92
CA GLY A 123 9.16 4.80 2.50
C GLY A 123 9.97 5.62 3.51
N GLY A 124 10.63 6.68 3.06
CA GLY A 124 11.37 7.61 3.94
C GLY A 124 10.56 8.79 4.46
N GLN A 125 9.28 8.92 4.11
CA GLN A 125 8.48 10.12 4.36
C GLN A 125 7.56 9.94 5.56
N LYS A 126 7.51 10.94 6.46
CA LYS A 126 6.58 10.94 7.60
C LYS A 126 5.17 11.19 7.12
N PHE A 127 4.21 10.46 7.68
CA PHE A 127 2.80 10.74 7.47
C PHE A 127 2.05 10.84 8.80
N TYR A 128 1.00 11.65 8.78
CA TYR A 128 0.03 11.81 9.86
C TYR A 128 -1.37 11.97 9.29
N LEU A 129 -2.32 11.27 9.90
CA LEU A 129 -3.74 11.34 9.61
C LEU A 129 -4.51 11.35 10.92
N LEU A 130 -5.33 12.37 11.14
CA LEU A 130 -6.24 12.48 12.27
C LEU A 130 -7.67 12.44 11.76
N GLY A 131 -8.50 11.60 12.38
CA GLY A 131 -9.91 11.53 12.01
C GLY A 131 -10.76 10.80 13.03
N GLU A 132 -12.07 10.90 12.86
CA GLU A 132 -13.05 10.25 13.73
C GLU A 132 -13.06 8.76 13.45
N ALA A 133 -12.82 7.94 14.48
CA ALA A 133 -12.71 6.50 14.31
C ALA A 133 -13.62 5.72 15.26
N LYS A 134 -14.21 4.65 14.74
CA LYS A 134 -14.71 3.56 15.58
C LYS A 134 -13.60 2.52 15.74
N VAL A 135 -13.26 2.19 16.98
CA VAL A 135 -12.20 1.22 17.28
C VAL A 135 -12.81 -0.14 17.62
N LYS A 136 -12.21 -1.23 17.10
CA LYS A 136 -12.52 -2.62 17.47
C LYS A 136 -11.24 -3.40 17.66
N LYS A 137 -11.25 -4.42 18.53
CA LYS A 137 -10.16 -5.40 18.62
C LYS A 137 -10.53 -6.63 17.81
N ILE A 138 -9.70 -7.01 16.84
CA ILE A 138 -9.92 -8.17 15.97
C ILE A 138 -8.60 -8.94 15.87
N SER A 139 -8.59 -10.21 16.27
CA SER A 139 -7.43 -11.10 16.18
C SER A 139 -6.12 -10.50 16.70
N GLY A 140 -6.18 -9.75 17.80
CA GLY A 140 -5.02 -9.10 18.41
C GLY A 140 -4.69 -7.70 17.87
N PHE A 141 -5.25 -7.29 16.74
CA PHE A 141 -5.12 -5.94 16.17
C PHE A 141 -6.16 -4.98 16.75
N ARG A 142 -5.79 -3.69 16.87
CA ARG A 142 -6.70 -2.56 17.03
C ARG A 142 -7.07 -2.04 15.64
N VAL A 143 -8.31 -2.25 15.25
CA VAL A 143 -8.84 -1.81 13.95
C VAL A 143 -9.61 -0.51 14.14
N HIS A 144 -9.16 0.53 13.44
CA HIS A 144 -9.72 1.87 13.46
C HIS A 144 -10.48 2.13 12.16
N TYR A 145 -11.80 2.15 12.22
CA TYR A 145 -12.66 2.51 11.10
C TYR A 145 -12.83 4.03 11.09
N LEU A 146 -11.98 4.72 10.31
CA LEU A 146 -12.00 6.17 10.16
C LEU A 146 -13.20 6.57 9.28
N LYS A 147 -14.19 7.24 9.89
CA LYS A 147 -15.41 7.71 9.23
C LYS A 147 -15.20 9.04 8.52
N ALA A 148 -14.41 9.92 9.11
CA ALA A 148 -14.13 11.26 8.59
C ALA A 148 -12.71 11.67 8.94
N GLU A 149 -12.02 12.25 7.97
CA GLU A 149 -10.64 12.73 8.11
C GLU A 149 -10.65 14.23 8.38
N THR A 150 -10.04 14.64 9.50
CA THR A 150 -10.02 16.04 9.94
C THR A 150 -8.73 16.76 9.57
N ALA A 151 -7.62 16.03 9.51
CA ALA A 151 -6.31 16.54 9.08
C ALA A 151 -5.48 15.39 8.50
N ALA A 152 -4.77 15.63 7.40
CA ALA A 152 -3.97 14.61 6.73
C ALA A 152 -2.77 15.25 6.03
N THR A 153 -1.59 14.64 6.16
CA THR A 153 -0.41 14.96 5.35
C THR A 153 -0.52 14.40 3.94
N PRO A 154 0.23 14.93 2.94
CA PRO A 154 0.29 14.39 1.57
C PRO A 154 0.55 12.88 1.48
N GLY A 155 1.32 12.32 2.42
CA GLY A 155 1.57 10.88 2.52
C GLY A 155 0.34 10.01 2.76
N CYS A 156 -0.79 10.61 3.15
CA CYS A 156 -2.07 9.95 3.37
C CYS A 156 -3.10 10.34 2.29
N HIS A 157 -2.70 10.42 1.01
CA HIS A 157 -3.64 10.78 -0.06
C HIS A 157 -4.82 9.79 -0.19
N LEU A 158 -5.91 10.22 -0.82
CA LEU A 158 -7.19 9.49 -0.88
C LEU A 158 -7.17 8.18 -1.69
N LEU A 159 -6.10 7.94 -2.48
CA LEU A 159 -5.90 6.65 -3.14
C LEU A 159 -5.48 5.52 -2.17
N MET A 160 -5.07 5.84 -0.94
CA MET A 160 -4.74 4.85 0.08
C MET A 160 -5.94 4.65 1.01
N ALA A 161 -6.59 3.49 0.93
CA ALA A 161 -7.82 3.21 1.69
C ALA A 161 -7.60 2.41 2.98
N ALA A 162 -6.45 1.77 3.13
CA ALA A 162 -6.03 1.11 4.35
C ALA A 162 -4.57 1.45 4.65
N MET A 163 -4.21 1.43 5.94
CA MET A 163 -2.85 1.65 6.41
C MET A 163 -2.59 0.84 7.68
N LEU A 164 -1.45 0.15 7.72
CA LEU A 164 -0.87 -0.39 8.96
C LEU A 164 0.02 0.68 9.60
N ALA A 165 -0.14 0.92 10.91
CA ALA A 165 0.72 1.85 11.65
C ALA A 165 1.17 1.26 12.99
N GLY A 166 2.48 1.05 13.11
CA GLY A 166 3.04 0.17 14.14
C GLY A 166 2.54 -1.27 14.02
N ASP A 167 2.84 -2.10 15.02
CA ASP A 167 2.70 -3.56 14.85
C ASP A 167 1.26 -4.09 14.90
N LYS A 168 0.32 -3.31 15.46
CA LYS A 168 -1.04 -3.80 15.79
C LYS A 168 -2.15 -2.78 15.56
N ASN A 169 -1.94 -1.74 14.75
CA ASN A 169 -3.02 -0.83 14.38
C ASN A 169 -3.29 -0.88 12.87
N ILE A 170 -4.53 -1.17 12.52
CA ILE A 170 -5.03 -1.13 11.14
C ILE A 170 -5.99 0.05 11.05
N PHE A 171 -5.78 0.94 10.09
CA PHE A 171 -6.64 2.08 9.83
C PHE A 171 -7.35 1.91 8.49
N LEU A 172 -8.68 1.80 8.54
CA LEU A 172 -9.54 1.66 7.37
C LEU A 172 -10.24 3.00 7.12
N ARG A 173 -10.05 3.58 5.94
CA ARG A 173 -10.41 4.97 5.62
C ARG A 173 -11.66 5.03 4.77
N GLU A 174 -12.80 5.35 5.37
CA GLU A 174 -14.09 5.42 4.66
C GLU A 174 -14.10 6.53 3.59
N ASN A 175 -13.46 7.67 3.87
CA ASN A 175 -13.30 8.76 2.90
C ASN A 175 -12.54 8.31 1.64
N SER A 176 -11.41 7.63 1.80
CA SER A 176 -10.66 7.04 0.68
C SER A 176 -11.48 5.99 -0.08
N ALA A 177 -12.17 5.09 0.63
CA ALA A 177 -13.02 4.07 -0.01
C ALA A 177 -14.15 4.72 -0.84
N ARG A 178 -14.81 5.75 -0.31
CA ARG A 178 -15.81 6.54 -1.03
C ARG A 178 -15.21 7.26 -2.23
N PHE A 179 -14.06 7.90 -2.05
CA PHE A 179 -13.36 8.57 -3.14
C PHE A 179 -13.04 7.59 -4.27
N LEU A 180 -12.42 6.44 -3.98
CA LEU A 180 -12.14 5.39 -4.95
C LEU A 180 -13.41 4.89 -5.64
N PHE A 181 -14.51 4.70 -4.90
CA PHE A 181 -15.81 4.37 -5.46
C PHE A 181 -16.26 5.42 -6.50
N TYR A 182 -16.27 6.69 -6.13
CA TYR A 182 -16.76 7.75 -7.02
C TYR A 182 -15.87 7.99 -8.24
N GLN A 183 -14.56 7.80 -8.11
CA GLN A 183 -13.63 7.93 -9.23
C GLN A 183 -13.72 6.75 -10.20
N LYS A 184 -13.83 5.51 -9.71
CA LYS A 184 -13.73 4.31 -10.55
C LYS A 184 -15.07 3.69 -10.94
N TRP A 185 -16.06 3.73 -10.05
CA TRP A 185 -17.24 2.86 -10.11
C TRP A 185 -18.55 3.56 -10.47
N ARG A 186 -18.69 4.85 -10.14
CA ARG A 186 -19.96 5.56 -10.36
C ARG A 186 -20.26 5.78 -11.84
N ASN A 187 -19.25 6.19 -12.61
CA ASN A 187 -19.36 6.44 -14.05
C ASN A 187 -18.33 5.59 -14.78
N PRO A 188 -18.51 4.27 -14.79
CA PRO A 188 -17.51 3.37 -15.35
C PRO A 188 -17.49 3.56 -16.88
N SER A 189 -16.31 3.39 -17.48
CA SER A 189 -16.06 3.62 -18.91
C SER A 189 -17.03 2.81 -19.81
N PRO A 190 -17.20 3.13 -21.10
CA PRO A 190 -18.04 2.32 -21.99
C PRO A 190 -17.37 0.98 -22.38
N GLY A 191 -16.06 0.83 -22.14
CA GLY A 191 -15.27 -0.36 -22.46
C GLY A 191 -15.58 -1.58 -21.59
N LEU A 192 -14.80 -2.65 -21.77
CA LEU A 192 -15.01 -3.90 -21.04
C LEU A 192 -14.92 -3.74 -19.52
N GLU A 193 -13.95 -2.98 -19.03
CA GLU A 193 -13.80 -2.61 -17.62
C GLU A 193 -15.09 -1.98 -17.06
N GLY A 194 -15.65 -1.08 -17.86
CA GLY A 194 -16.97 -0.51 -17.72
C GLY A 194 -18.07 -1.51 -17.41
N LYS A 195 -18.15 -2.52 -18.28
CA LYS A 195 -19.13 -3.61 -18.20
C LYS A 195 -18.89 -4.47 -16.96
N ILE A 196 -17.64 -4.77 -16.62
CA ILE A 196 -17.25 -5.55 -15.43
C ILE A 196 -17.63 -4.80 -14.14
N ARG A 197 -17.35 -3.50 -14.05
CA ARG A 197 -17.72 -2.67 -12.90
C ARG A 197 -19.25 -2.57 -12.76
N LYS A 198 -19.98 -2.37 -13.86
CA LYS A 198 -21.46 -2.39 -13.87
C LYS A 198 -22.01 -3.74 -13.42
N HIS A 199 -21.45 -4.84 -13.91
CA HIS A 199 -21.84 -6.20 -13.49
C HIS A 199 -21.63 -6.38 -11.99
N THR A 200 -20.45 -6.02 -11.49
CA THR A 200 -20.12 -6.15 -10.07
C THR A 200 -21.00 -5.26 -9.18
N LEU A 201 -21.28 -4.01 -9.59
CA LEU A 201 -22.19 -3.13 -8.87
C LEU A 201 -23.61 -3.73 -8.75
N LYS A 202 -24.10 -4.41 -9.79
CA LYS A 202 -25.37 -5.15 -9.73
C LYS A 202 -25.35 -6.27 -8.69
N GLN A 203 -24.23 -7.00 -8.56
CA GLN A 203 -24.11 -8.08 -7.56
C GLN A 203 -24.25 -7.58 -6.11
N PHE A 204 -23.82 -6.35 -5.82
CA PHE A 204 -23.92 -5.77 -4.48
C PHE A 204 -25.24 -5.03 -4.22
N GLY A 205 -26.02 -4.70 -5.25
CA GLY A 205 -27.30 -3.99 -5.09
C GLY A 205 -27.15 -2.55 -4.59
N GLY A 206 -25.99 -1.91 -4.83
CA GLY A 206 -25.79 -0.47 -4.61
C GLY A 206 -24.47 -0.08 -3.96
N GLU A 207 -24.22 1.23 -3.95
CA GLU A 207 -22.99 1.88 -3.45
C GLU A 207 -22.63 1.47 -2.02
N LYS A 208 -23.56 1.61 -1.07
CA LYS A 208 -23.29 1.38 0.36
C LYS A 208 -22.79 -0.04 0.64
N LYS A 209 -23.38 -1.05 -0.02
CA LYS A 209 -23.00 -2.45 0.13
C LYS A 209 -21.65 -2.74 -0.51
N LEU A 210 -21.35 -2.14 -1.67
CA LEU A 210 -20.06 -2.28 -2.34
C LEU A 210 -18.93 -1.63 -1.53
N ILE A 211 -19.11 -0.40 -1.04
CA ILE A 211 -18.11 0.29 -0.20
C ILE A 211 -17.85 -0.51 1.08
N SER A 212 -18.89 -1.04 1.72
CA SER A 212 -18.72 -1.90 2.90
C SER A 212 -17.93 -3.17 2.57
N ALA A 213 -18.23 -3.82 1.44
CA ALA A 213 -17.52 -5.02 1.02
C ALA A 213 -16.05 -4.73 0.64
N PHE A 214 -15.78 -3.57 0.06
CA PHE A 214 -14.42 -3.10 -0.24
C PHE A 214 -13.61 -2.90 1.05
N ILE A 215 -14.17 -2.20 2.04
CA ILE A 215 -13.55 -2.03 3.36
C ILE A 215 -13.34 -3.38 4.06
N ASP A 216 -14.29 -4.30 3.95
CA ASP A 216 -14.16 -5.64 4.53
C ASP A 216 -13.03 -6.45 3.86
N ASN A 217 -12.88 -6.37 2.53
CA ASN A 217 -11.77 -7.01 1.83
C ASN A 217 -10.43 -6.44 2.29
N LEU A 218 -10.31 -5.10 2.35
CA LEU A 218 -9.11 -4.44 2.86
C LEU A 218 -8.80 -4.88 4.30
N LEU A 219 -9.80 -4.95 5.19
CA LEU A 219 -9.59 -5.43 6.55
C LEU A 219 -8.96 -6.81 6.58
N TRP A 220 -9.51 -7.77 5.83
CA TRP A 220 -9.02 -9.15 5.86
C TRP A 220 -7.64 -9.28 5.23
N HIS A 221 -7.36 -8.51 4.18
CA HIS A 221 -6.04 -8.39 3.57
C HIS A 221 -5.02 -7.89 4.61
N GLU A 222 -5.31 -6.76 5.25
CA GLU A 222 -4.42 -6.12 6.23
C GLU A 222 -4.18 -6.99 7.47
N LEU A 223 -5.21 -7.68 7.96
CA LEU A 223 -5.08 -8.64 9.07
C LEU A 223 -4.15 -9.81 8.73
N ASN A 224 -3.96 -10.10 7.45
CA ASN A 224 -3.19 -11.24 6.99
C ASN A 224 -1.74 -10.88 6.66
N HIS A 225 -1.40 -9.58 6.58
CA HIS A 225 -0.01 -9.15 6.56
C HIS A 225 0.69 -9.59 7.86
N GLY A 226 1.83 -10.29 7.75
CA GLY A 226 2.62 -10.78 8.90
C GLY A 226 2.77 -12.29 9.01
N SER A 227 2.32 -13.06 8.01
CA SER A 227 2.30 -14.53 8.10
C SER A 227 3.28 -15.27 7.19
N TYR A 228 3.78 -14.64 6.12
CA TYR A 228 4.64 -15.29 5.12
C TYR A 228 5.85 -14.44 4.71
N PHE A 229 6.20 -13.42 5.49
CA PHE A 229 7.11 -12.39 5.03
C PHE A 229 8.43 -12.46 5.76
N SER A 230 9.53 -12.52 5.01
CA SER A 230 10.83 -12.24 5.58
C SER A 230 11.06 -10.73 5.64
N ALA A 231 11.85 -10.31 6.62
CA ALA A 231 12.24 -8.91 6.77
C ALA A 231 13.00 -8.37 5.54
N LEU A 232 13.79 -9.22 4.89
CA LEU A 232 14.52 -8.88 3.67
C LEU A 232 13.56 -8.53 2.53
N ALA A 233 12.51 -9.35 2.32
CA ALA A 233 11.52 -9.10 1.29
C ALA A 233 10.73 -7.81 1.54
N GLN A 234 10.34 -7.53 2.79
CA GLN A 234 9.67 -6.26 3.14
C GLN A 234 10.56 -5.05 2.86
N ALA A 235 11.84 -5.13 3.25
CA ALA A 235 12.82 -4.08 3.02
C ALA A 235 13.21 -3.90 1.54
N ALA A 236 12.98 -4.91 0.69
CA ALA A 236 13.28 -4.83 -0.74
C ALA A 236 12.45 -3.75 -1.47
N SER A 237 11.38 -3.23 -0.85
CA SER A 237 10.66 -2.03 -1.32
C SER A 237 11.57 -0.82 -1.56
N ILE A 238 12.71 -0.71 -0.85
CA ILE A 238 13.74 0.31 -1.10
C ILE A 238 14.28 0.22 -2.54
N LEU A 239 14.37 -0.98 -3.13
CA LEU A 239 14.82 -1.23 -4.50
C LEU A 239 13.77 -0.82 -5.58
N GLY A 240 12.62 -0.32 -5.15
CA GLY A 240 11.46 0.01 -5.97
C GLY A 240 10.46 -1.16 -6.08
N PRO A 241 9.38 -1.00 -6.88
CA PRO A 241 8.40 -2.05 -7.12
C PRO A 241 9.07 -3.33 -7.67
N ASN A 242 8.84 -4.46 -7.02
CA ASN A 242 9.52 -5.72 -7.34
C ASN A 242 8.67 -6.96 -7.01
N ILE A 243 9.11 -8.12 -7.50
CA ILE A 243 8.37 -9.38 -7.37
C ILE A 243 8.20 -9.88 -5.94
N LEU A 244 9.13 -9.58 -5.03
CA LEU A 244 8.98 -9.96 -3.63
C LEU A 244 7.81 -9.19 -3.02
N GLY A 245 7.76 -7.87 -3.23
CA GLY A 245 6.61 -7.05 -2.83
C GLY A 245 5.30 -7.53 -3.44
N ASP A 246 5.27 -7.76 -4.77
CA ASP A 246 4.07 -8.25 -5.46
C ASP A 246 3.54 -9.56 -4.85
N LEU A 247 4.43 -10.51 -4.56
CA LEU A 247 4.06 -11.80 -3.98
C LEU A 247 3.66 -11.70 -2.51
N GLN A 248 4.21 -10.75 -1.75
CA GLN A 248 3.78 -10.50 -0.37
C GLN A 248 2.31 -10.09 -0.32
N GLU A 249 1.93 -9.15 -1.19
CA GLU A 249 0.54 -8.70 -1.35
C GLU A 249 -0.36 -9.86 -1.82
N VAL A 250 0.08 -10.67 -2.79
CA VAL A 250 -0.66 -11.85 -3.26
C VAL A 250 -0.89 -12.84 -2.10
N PHE A 251 0.14 -13.12 -1.30
CA PHE A 251 0.03 -14.05 -0.18
C PHE A 251 -0.89 -13.53 0.93
N ALA A 252 -0.98 -12.21 1.13
CA ALA A 252 -1.94 -11.62 2.06
C ALA A 252 -3.41 -11.91 1.68
N ASP A 253 -3.72 -12.08 0.40
CA ASP A 253 -5.07 -12.47 -0.03
C ASP A 253 -5.29 -14.00 -0.05
N TRP A 254 -4.25 -14.76 -0.40
CA TRP A 254 -4.38 -16.17 -0.76
C TRP A 254 -4.00 -17.17 0.33
N LEU A 255 -3.00 -16.90 1.15
CA LEU A 255 -2.48 -17.87 2.10
C LEU A 255 -3.01 -17.58 3.52
N PRO A 256 -3.32 -18.61 4.33
CA PRO A 256 -3.81 -18.40 5.68
C PRO A 256 -2.70 -17.91 6.61
N GLY A 257 -2.96 -16.84 7.35
CA GLY A 257 -2.05 -16.31 8.33
C GLY A 257 -2.05 -17.00 9.68
N LYS A 258 -1.21 -16.51 10.62
CA LYS A 258 -1.16 -16.99 12.01
C LYS A 258 -2.50 -16.71 12.72
N GLY A 259 -3.42 -17.67 12.67
CA GLY A 259 -4.76 -17.55 13.26
C GLY A 259 -5.73 -16.68 12.45
N ILE A 260 -5.42 -16.40 11.18
CA ILE A 260 -6.26 -15.62 10.26
C ILE A 260 -6.48 -16.45 9.00
N ASP A 261 -7.72 -16.85 8.68
CA ASP A 261 -7.93 -17.52 7.38
C ASP A 261 -7.81 -16.54 6.21
N SER A 262 -7.33 -17.05 5.08
CA SER A 262 -7.20 -16.31 3.82
C SER A 262 -8.49 -15.58 3.44
N PRO A 263 -8.42 -14.30 3.03
CA PRO A 263 -9.54 -13.56 2.47
C PRO A 263 -10.24 -14.31 1.32
N ILE A 264 -9.47 -14.79 0.34
CA ILE A 264 -10.01 -15.54 -0.80
C ILE A 264 -10.61 -16.87 -0.36
N ALA A 265 -9.97 -17.59 0.57
CA ALA A 265 -10.53 -18.83 1.13
C ALA A 265 -11.93 -18.60 1.74
N LYS A 266 -12.09 -17.52 2.53
CA LYS A 266 -13.39 -17.16 3.14
C LYS A 266 -14.46 -16.83 2.11
N ILE A 267 -14.07 -16.12 1.04
CA ILE A 267 -14.97 -15.78 -0.06
C ILE A 267 -15.43 -17.06 -0.79
N CYS A 268 -14.49 -17.94 -1.12
CA CYS A 268 -14.76 -19.17 -1.87
C CYS A 268 -15.55 -20.20 -1.05
N ALA A 269 -15.22 -20.40 0.23
CA ALA A 269 -15.96 -21.29 1.13
C ALA A 269 -17.44 -20.91 1.24
N LYS A 270 -17.75 -19.61 1.20
CA LYS A 270 -19.12 -19.08 1.25
C LYS A 270 -19.72 -18.79 -0.14
N LYS A 271 -19.02 -19.15 -1.22
CA LYS A 271 -19.40 -18.91 -2.63
C LYS A 271 -19.87 -17.47 -2.89
N ARG A 272 -19.21 -16.48 -2.27
CA ARG A 272 -19.60 -15.06 -2.33
C ARG A 272 -19.14 -14.43 -3.64
N ILE A 273 -19.86 -14.74 -4.73
CA ILE A 273 -19.51 -14.29 -6.08
C ILE A 273 -19.34 -12.77 -6.16
N GLY A 274 -20.19 -11.97 -5.49
CA GLY A 274 -20.04 -10.51 -5.47
C GLY A 274 -18.67 -10.05 -4.92
N GLN A 275 -18.19 -10.63 -3.82
CA GLN A 275 -16.87 -10.28 -3.25
C GLN A 275 -15.73 -10.70 -4.18
N LEU A 276 -15.84 -11.85 -4.83
CA LEU A 276 -14.85 -12.29 -5.81
C LEU A 276 -14.87 -11.42 -7.09
N SER A 277 -16.06 -11.05 -7.55
CA SER A 277 -16.23 -10.09 -8.65
C SER A 277 -15.67 -8.72 -8.28
N LEU A 278 -15.73 -8.31 -7.00
CA LEU A 278 -15.03 -7.11 -6.54
C LEU A 278 -13.51 -7.25 -6.73
N TYR A 279 -12.89 -8.36 -6.36
CA TYR A 279 -11.47 -8.59 -6.66
C TYR A 279 -11.17 -8.49 -8.15
N ILE A 280 -12.03 -9.04 -9.02
CA ILE A 280 -11.79 -9.05 -10.47
C ILE A 280 -12.06 -7.67 -11.11
N ALA A 281 -13.08 -6.96 -10.64
CA ALA A 281 -13.47 -5.66 -11.16
C ALA A 281 -12.64 -4.52 -10.58
N ASP A 282 -12.17 -4.70 -9.35
CA ASP A 282 -11.22 -3.82 -8.68
C ASP A 282 -9.78 -4.17 -9.00
N SER A 283 -9.52 -5.38 -9.59
CA SER A 283 -8.19 -5.92 -9.95
C SER A 283 -7.25 -4.79 -10.21
N TRP A 284 -6.47 -4.55 -9.16
CA TRP A 284 -5.86 -3.28 -8.90
C TRP A 284 -5.24 -2.76 -10.20
N PHE A 285 -5.82 -1.69 -10.74
CA PHE A 285 -5.13 -0.84 -11.70
C PHE A 285 -4.95 -1.35 -13.14
N TYR A 286 -5.77 -2.30 -13.63
CA TYR A 286 -5.78 -2.62 -15.09
C TYR A 286 -6.16 -1.39 -15.96
N ASP A 287 -6.91 -0.45 -15.37
CA ASP A 287 -7.27 0.87 -15.92
C ASP A 287 -6.40 1.97 -15.29
N SER A 288 -5.08 1.78 -15.21
CA SER A 288 -4.24 2.81 -14.63
C SER A 288 -2.93 3.02 -15.35
N SER A 289 -2.47 4.26 -15.25
CA SER A 289 -1.12 4.73 -15.54
C SER A 289 -0.04 4.14 -14.61
N PHE A 290 -0.30 3.04 -13.88
CA PHE A 290 0.66 2.36 -13.01
C PHE A 290 0.99 0.94 -13.54
N PRO A 291 1.88 0.82 -14.55
CA PRO A 291 2.31 -0.46 -15.11
C PRO A 291 2.82 -1.46 -14.07
N GLU A 292 3.39 -0.96 -12.97
CA GLU A 292 3.94 -1.75 -11.86
C GLU A 292 2.89 -2.73 -11.28
N MET A 293 1.63 -2.31 -11.18
CA MET A 293 0.54 -3.06 -10.53
C MET A 293 -0.04 -4.16 -11.40
N LYS A 294 0.30 -4.18 -12.70
CA LYS A 294 -0.20 -5.19 -13.64
C LYS A 294 0.24 -6.59 -13.26
N SER A 295 1.51 -6.73 -12.90
CA SER A 295 2.13 -8.00 -12.48
C SER A 295 1.42 -8.54 -11.24
N PHE A 296 1.29 -7.70 -10.21
CA PHE A 296 0.54 -8.01 -9.00
C PHE A 296 -0.89 -8.48 -9.32
N SER A 297 -1.65 -7.70 -10.09
CA SER A 297 -3.03 -8.03 -10.43
C SER A 297 -3.16 -9.34 -11.20
N PHE A 298 -2.25 -9.60 -12.14
CA PHE A 298 -2.21 -10.86 -12.86
C PHE A 298 -1.95 -12.04 -11.92
N LEU A 299 -0.94 -11.94 -11.05
CA LEU A 299 -0.60 -13.01 -10.11
C LEU A 299 -1.71 -13.25 -9.09
N THR A 300 -2.39 -12.20 -8.61
CA THR A 300 -3.54 -12.33 -7.71
C THR A 300 -4.71 -13.05 -8.38
N LEU A 301 -4.96 -12.82 -9.67
CA LEU A 301 -6.13 -13.39 -10.36
C LEU A 301 -5.87 -14.70 -11.10
N ALA A 302 -4.63 -15.00 -11.48
CA ALA A 302 -4.30 -16.17 -12.27
C ALA A 302 -4.84 -17.49 -11.67
N PRO A 303 -4.80 -17.72 -10.34
CA PRO A 303 -5.43 -18.91 -9.75
C PRO A 303 -6.95 -18.93 -9.94
N ILE A 304 -7.64 -17.80 -9.86
CA ILE A 304 -9.10 -17.72 -10.16
C ILE A 304 -9.34 -18.05 -11.63
N PHE A 305 -8.57 -17.46 -12.52
CA PHE A 305 -8.72 -17.63 -13.97
C PHE A 305 -8.45 -19.04 -14.46
N ARG A 306 -7.49 -19.74 -13.83
CA ARG A 306 -7.22 -21.15 -14.09
C ARG A 306 -8.46 -22.02 -13.86
N HIS A 307 -9.23 -21.68 -12.85
CA HIS A 307 -10.44 -22.40 -12.41
C HIS A 307 -11.72 -21.74 -12.92
N MET A 308 -11.64 -20.95 -13.99
CA MET A 308 -12.80 -20.31 -14.62
C MET A 308 -13.04 -20.86 -16.04
N LYS A 309 -14.29 -21.21 -16.33
CA LYS A 309 -14.73 -21.69 -17.64
C LYS A 309 -16.04 -21.02 -18.04
N LYS A 310 -16.04 -20.32 -19.19
CA LYS A 310 -17.24 -19.68 -19.77
C LYS A 310 -17.93 -18.75 -18.75
N GLY A 311 -17.12 -17.97 -18.03
CA GLY A 311 -17.60 -17.03 -17.00
C GLY A 311 -18.08 -17.66 -15.68
N LYS A 312 -18.04 -18.99 -15.55
CA LYS A 312 -18.34 -19.70 -14.30
C LYS A 312 -17.05 -20.04 -13.55
N ILE A 313 -17.02 -19.73 -12.26
CA ILE A 313 -15.88 -19.99 -11.38
C ILE A 313 -16.10 -21.33 -10.66
N ASP A 314 -15.12 -22.23 -10.78
CA ASP A 314 -15.04 -23.43 -9.96
C ASP A 314 -14.46 -23.10 -8.59
N PHE A 315 -15.35 -22.79 -7.63
CA PHE A 315 -14.95 -22.48 -6.26
C PHE A 315 -14.19 -23.63 -5.58
N ALA A 316 -14.46 -24.89 -5.94
CA ALA A 316 -13.76 -26.03 -5.37
C ALA A 316 -12.33 -26.10 -5.89
N GLY A 317 -12.13 -25.90 -7.20
CA GLY A 317 -10.81 -25.76 -7.82
C GLY A 317 -10.00 -24.61 -7.23
N VAL A 318 -10.61 -23.43 -7.06
CA VAL A 318 -9.97 -22.27 -6.42
C VAL A 318 -9.58 -22.57 -4.97
N MET A 319 -10.47 -23.18 -4.17
CA MET A 319 -10.13 -23.61 -2.81
C MET A 319 -8.99 -24.64 -2.80
N GLY A 320 -8.93 -25.51 -3.81
CA GLY A 320 -7.87 -26.50 -3.96
C GLY A 320 -6.47 -25.89 -4.13
N GLU A 321 -6.36 -24.69 -4.72
CA GLU A 321 -5.09 -23.96 -4.79
C GLU A 321 -4.56 -23.61 -3.39
N ILE A 322 -5.46 -23.39 -2.42
CA ILE A 322 -5.13 -22.99 -1.05
C ILE A 322 -4.95 -24.23 -0.16
N SER A 323 -5.85 -25.21 -0.25
CA SER A 323 -5.89 -26.37 0.63
C SER A 323 -4.91 -27.49 0.25
N HIS A 324 -4.50 -27.56 -1.01
CA HIS A 324 -3.64 -28.61 -1.54
C HIS A 324 -2.39 -28.01 -2.20
N LEU A 325 -1.47 -27.48 -1.37
CA LEU A 325 -0.18 -26.92 -1.79
C LEU A 325 0.80 -27.97 -2.36
N GLY A 326 0.40 -28.67 -3.42
CA GLY A 326 1.20 -29.63 -4.16
C GLY A 326 1.87 -29.02 -5.40
N ASN A 327 2.62 -29.83 -6.15
CA ASN A 327 3.37 -29.42 -7.34
C ASN A 327 2.50 -28.75 -8.43
N GLY A 328 1.22 -29.13 -8.50
CA GLY A 328 0.27 -28.62 -9.49
C GLY A 328 -0.30 -27.24 -9.16
N SER A 329 -0.18 -26.73 -7.94
CA SER A 329 -0.74 -25.43 -7.52
C SER A 329 0.09 -24.25 -8.04
N LEU A 330 -0.59 -23.14 -8.39
CA LEU A 330 0.06 -21.86 -8.67
C LEU A 330 0.62 -21.22 -7.40
N LEU A 331 -0.04 -21.34 -6.24
CA LEU A 331 0.49 -20.80 -4.99
C LEU A 331 1.79 -21.49 -4.56
N THR A 332 1.92 -22.79 -4.81
CA THR A 332 3.20 -23.51 -4.64
C THR A 332 4.28 -23.00 -5.58
N LEU A 333 3.94 -22.68 -6.84
CA LEU A 333 4.89 -22.03 -7.76
C LEU A 333 5.33 -20.68 -7.21
N TYR A 334 4.39 -19.85 -6.76
CA TYR A 334 4.66 -18.50 -6.28
C TYR A 334 5.62 -18.55 -5.10
N ARG A 335 5.38 -19.45 -4.15
CA ARG A 335 6.26 -19.66 -3.01
C ARG A 335 7.69 -20.04 -3.43
N ARG A 336 7.85 -20.95 -4.39
CA ARG A 336 9.18 -21.33 -4.90
C ARG A 336 9.92 -20.17 -5.56
N HIS A 337 9.21 -19.36 -6.34
CA HIS A 337 9.80 -18.18 -6.97
C HIS A 337 10.15 -17.10 -5.94
N PHE A 338 9.31 -16.93 -4.91
CA PHE A 338 9.58 -16.04 -3.79
C PHE A 338 10.86 -16.45 -3.06
N GLU A 339 10.96 -17.70 -2.62
CA GLU A 339 12.13 -18.24 -1.91
C GLU A 339 13.42 -18.16 -2.76
N ALA A 340 13.31 -18.43 -4.07
CA ALA A 340 14.44 -18.34 -4.98
C ALA A 340 14.88 -16.88 -5.22
N ALA A 341 13.94 -15.96 -5.40
CA ALA A 341 14.23 -14.54 -5.55
C ALA A 341 14.83 -13.94 -4.28
N GLU A 342 14.32 -14.34 -3.11
CA GLU A 342 14.86 -13.90 -1.83
C GLU A 342 16.32 -14.36 -1.65
N LYS A 343 16.58 -15.65 -1.89
CA LYS A 343 17.93 -16.22 -1.81
C LYS A 343 18.89 -15.55 -2.79
N GLY A 344 18.49 -15.37 -4.05
CA GLY A 344 19.32 -14.73 -5.07
C GLY A 344 19.61 -13.26 -4.74
N LEU A 345 18.62 -12.52 -4.23
CA LEU A 345 18.81 -11.14 -3.79
C LEU A 345 19.82 -11.07 -2.63
N LEU A 346 19.70 -11.95 -1.65
CA LEU A 346 20.64 -12.05 -0.53
C LEU A 346 22.08 -12.31 -1.00
N GLU A 347 22.27 -13.23 -1.95
CA GLU A 347 23.59 -13.54 -2.52
C GLU A 347 24.18 -12.35 -3.27
N ILE A 348 23.40 -11.63 -4.07
CA ILE A 348 23.84 -10.42 -4.77
C ILE A 348 24.33 -9.37 -3.78
N VAL A 349 23.55 -9.10 -2.73
CA VAL A 349 23.88 -8.10 -1.72
C VAL A 349 25.16 -8.48 -0.96
N LYS A 350 25.29 -9.73 -0.54
CA LYS A 350 26.48 -10.22 0.19
C LYS A 350 27.76 -10.15 -0.63
N ASN A 351 27.65 -10.35 -1.94
CA ASN A 351 28.79 -10.35 -2.87
C ASN A 351 29.07 -8.96 -3.49
N SER A 352 28.25 -7.96 -3.18
CA SER A 352 28.43 -6.61 -3.69
C SER A 352 29.67 -5.95 -3.08
N LYS A 353 30.41 -5.20 -3.90
CA LYS A 353 31.56 -4.40 -3.46
C LYS A 353 31.07 -3.02 -3.07
N PHE A 354 31.30 -2.61 -1.82
CA PHE A 354 30.94 -1.29 -1.33
C PHE A 354 32.16 -0.39 -1.31
N THR A 355 32.04 0.85 -1.72
CA THR A 355 33.13 1.83 -1.69
C THR A 355 32.69 3.05 -0.90
N VAL A 356 33.39 3.34 0.19
CA VAL A 356 33.13 4.50 1.06
C VAL A 356 34.39 5.36 1.10
N VAL A 357 34.33 6.57 0.53
CA VAL A 357 35.47 7.53 0.49
C VAL A 357 36.76 6.80 0.05
N ASP A 358 36.66 6.07 -1.06
CA ASP A 358 37.73 5.29 -1.70
C ASP A 358 38.22 4.02 -0.98
N ARG A 359 37.58 3.61 0.12
CA ARG A 359 37.90 2.34 0.79
C ARG A 359 36.92 1.24 0.38
N PRO A 360 37.41 0.10 -0.15
CA PRO A 360 36.55 -1.05 -0.40
C PRO A 360 36.14 -1.69 0.93
N LEU A 361 34.84 -1.81 1.14
CA LEU A 361 34.22 -2.49 2.27
C LEU A 361 33.47 -3.72 1.75
N ASN A 362 33.48 -4.78 2.57
CA ASN A 362 32.66 -5.96 2.33
C ASN A 362 31.31 -5.85 3.05
N PHE A 363 30.40 -6.77 2.75
CA PHE A 363 29.09 -6.84 3.39
C PHE A 363 29.18 -6.92 4.92
N SER A 364 30.10 -7.71 5.48
CA SER A 364 30.22 -7.88 6.93
C SER A 364 30.49 -6.54 7.63
N THR A 365 31.33 -5.68 7.06
CA THR A 365 31.59 -4.35 7.61
C THR A 365 30.37 -3.42 7.49
N ILE A 366 29.68 -3.45 6.35
CA ILE A 366 28.45 -2.66 6.15
C ILE A 366 27.34 -3.10 7.11
N ALA A 367 27.23 -4.41 7.36
CA ALA A 367 26.29 -4.96 8.33
C ALA A 367 26.54 -4.43 9.74
N LEU A 368 27.80 -4.39 10.19
CA LEU A 368 28.15 -3.81 11.50
C LEU A 368 27.75 -2.33 11.61
N TYR A 369 27.93 -1.53 10.54
CA TYR A 369 27.47 -0.15 10.52
C TYR A 369 25.94 -0.01 10.60
N ALA A 370 25.20 -0.85 9.86
CA ALA A 370 23.75 -0.86 9.92
C ALA A 370 23.23 -1.22 11.32
N GLU A 371 23.84 -2.18 12.00
CA GLU A 371 23.51 -2.55 13.38
C GLU A 371 23.80 -1.41 14.38
N ASP A 372 24.98 -0.78 14.28
CA ASP A 372 25.35 0.34 15.16
C ASP A 372 24.40 1.52 14.99
N GLU A 373 24.01 1.83 13.76
CA GLU A 373 23.05 2.88 13.46
C GLU A 373 21.69 2.64 14.13
N ILE A 374 21.19 1.39 14.10
CA ILE A 374 19.94 1.02 14.77
C ILE A 374 20.09 1.16 16.28
N LYS A 375 21.16 0.62 16.87
CA LYS A 375 21.44 0.71 18.32
C LYS A 375 21.51 2.16 18.80
N ARG A 376 22.06 3.07 17.98
CA ARG A 376 22.14 4.51 18.30
C ARG A 376 20.80 5.22 18.18
N LYS A 377 20.00 4.92 17.15
CA LYS A 377 18.76 5.65 16.84
C LYS A 377 17.51 5.08 17.51
N ASN A 378 17.45 3.78 17.73
CA ASN A 378 16.30 3.08 18.29
C ASN A 378 16.76 1.93 19.21
N LYS A 379 17.14 2.26 20.46
CA LYS A 379 17.63 1.29 21.47
C LYS A 379 16.65 0.16 21.78
N ASN A 380 15.37 0.32 21.44
CA ASN A 380 14.31 -0.64 21.74
C ASN A 380 13.87 -1.46 20.51
N ALA A 381 14.47 -1.27 19.33
CA ALA A 381 14.15 -2.06 18.16
C ALA A 381 14.49 -3.54 18.40
N ALA A 382 13.51 -4.41 18.28
CA ALA A 382 13.66 -5.86 18.47
C ALA A 382 12.76 -6.64 17.50
N GLY A 383 13.05 -7.91 17.29
CA GLY A 383 12.24 -8.80 16.44
C GLY A 383 12.18 -8.33 14.98
N GLU A 384 11.01 -8.44 14.37
CA GLU A 384 10.79 -8.15 12.95
C GLU A 384 11.07 -6.69 12.57
N GLU A 385 10.70 -5.72 13.42
CA GLU A 385 10.99 -4.29 13.19
C GLU A 385 12.50 -4.04 13.10
N TYR A 386 13.29 -4.70 13.95
CA TYR A 386 14.75 -4.64 13.90
C TYR A 386 15.27 -5.20 12.57
N GLU A 387 14.82 -6.39 12.17
CA GLU A 387 15.29 -7.04 10.96
C GLU A 387 14.93 -6.25 9.69
N VAL A 388 13.71 -5.70 9.61
CA VAL A 388 13.26 -4.88 8.48
C VAL A 388 14.09 -3.59 8.41
N THR A 389 14.35 -2.96 9.56
CA THR A 389 15.18 -1.75 9.63
C THR A 389 16.61 -2.05 9.21
N PHE A 390 17.17 -3.18 9.66
CA PHE A 390 18.50 -3.64 9.27
C PHE A 390 18.60 -3.79 7.76
N TRP A 391 17.72 -4.57 7.13
CA TRP A 391 17.75 -4.77 5.69
C TRP A 391 17.49 -3.48 4.91
N SER A 392 16.62 -2.59 5.42
CA SER A 392 16.37 -1.28 4.81
C SER A 392 17.63 -0.42 4.80
N ASN A 393 18.40 -0.41 5.89
CA ASN A 393 19.69 0.27 5.95
C ASN A 393 20.71 -0.35 4.99
N ILE A 394 20.79 -1.69 4.93
CA ILE A 394 21.63 -2.39 3.96
C ILE A 394 21.30 -1.98 2.52
N PHE A 395 20.02 -1.95 2.13
CA PHE A 395 19.64 -1.55 0.77
C PHE A 395 19.92 -0.06 0.50
N ASN A 396 19.75 0.82 1.48
CA ASN A 396 20.17 2.22 1.36
C ASN A 396 21.69 2.35 1.17
N TYR A 397 22.48 1.54 1.88
CA TYR A 397 23.93 1.47 1.69
C TYR A 397 24.31 0.86 0.34
N LEU A 398 23.57 -0.14 -0.15
CA LEU A 398 23.73 -0.68 -1.49
C LEU A 398 23.53 0.44 -2.54
N LYS A 399 22.44 1.21 -2.42
CA LYS A 399 22.13 2.34 -3.32
C LYS A 399 23.26 3.37 -3.34
N LYS A 400 23.79 3.71 -2.16
CA LYS A 400 24.73 4.82 -1.98
C LYS A 400 26.18 4.44 -2.26
N TYR A 401 26.59 3.24 -1.83
CA TYR A 401 27.99 2.83 -1.78
C TYR A 401 28.30 1.64 -2.69
N SER A 402 27.31 1.03 -3.35
CA SER A 402 27.51 -0.01 -4.36
C SER A 402 26.56 0.16 -5.56
N PRO A 403 26.76 1.18 -6.42
CA PRO A 403 25.86 1.43 -7.55
C PRO A 403 25.71 0.24 -8.51
N GLU A 404 26.76 -0.57 -8.68
CA GLU A 404 26.70 -1.81 -9.45
C GLU A 404 25.87 -2.90 -8.75
N GLY A 405 26.11 -3.14 -7.46
CA GLY A 405 25.32 -4.08 -6.66
C GLY A 405 23.84 -3.71 -6.62
N TRP A 406 23.54 -2.41 -6.50
CA TRP A 406 22.18 -1.86 -6.59
C TRP A 406 21.51 -2.17 -7.93
N ARG A 407 22.22 -1.95 -9.04
CA ARG A 407 21.72 -2.25 -10.39
C ARG A 407 21.46 -3.74 -10.56
N ASN A 408 22.42 -4.58 -10.20
CA ASN A 408 22.34 -6.04 -10.31
C ASN A 408 21.15 -6.59 -9.49
N ALA A 409 20.94 -6.07 -8.28
CA ALA A 409 19.82 -6.45 -7.43
C ALA A 409 18.46 -6.13 -8.09
N ARG A 410 18.31 -4.93 -8.67
CA ARG A 410 17.08 -4.52 -9.35
C ARG A 410 16.83 -5.32 -10.62
N GLU A 411 17.86 -5.50 -11.46
CA GLU A 411 17.76 -6.29 -12.69
C GLU A 411 17.38 -7.75 -12.39
N PHE A 412 17.99 -8.36 -11.38
CA PHE A 412 17.66 -9.71 -10.94
C PHE A 412 16.19 -9.87 -10.53
N LEU A 413 15.63 -8.90 -9.79
CA LEU A 413 14.23 -8.93 -9.38
C LEU A 413 13.27 -8.72 -10.56
N ILE A 414 13.64 -7.88 -11.53
CA ILE A 414 12.88 -7.70 -12.78
C ILE A 414 12.84 -8.99 -13.60
N GLU A 415 13.99 -9.67 -13.75
CA GLU A 415 14.05 -10.94 -14.47
C GLU A 415 13.31 -12.06 -13.73
N SER A 416 13.38 -12.08 -12.40
CA SER A 416 12.62 -13.00 -11.56
C SER A 416 11.11 -12.84 -11.74
N ARG A 417 10.62 -11.59 -11.86
CA ARG A 417 9.23 -11.27 -12.18
C ARG A 417 8.82 -11.85 -13.53
N LYS A 418 9.57 -11.52 -14.60
CA LYS A 418 9.29 -11.99 -15.96
C LYS A 418 9.24 -13.51 -16.06
N LYS A 419 10.18 -14.18 -15.37
CA LYS A 419 10.24 -15.64 -15.30
C LYS A 419 8.98 -16.22 -14.65
N LEU A 420 8.57 -15.68 -13.50
CA LEU A 420 7.34 -16.14 -12.85
C LEU A 420 6.12 -15.92 -13.74
N GLU A 421 5.96 -14.75 -14.34
CA GLU A 421 4.83 -14.47 -15.24
C GLU A 421 4.79 -15.46 -16.42
N HIS A 422 5.94 -15.79 -17.00
CA HIS A 422 6.03 -16.79 -18.06
C HIS A 422 5.57 -18.18 -17.58
N ASP A 423 6.09 -18.64 -16.44
CA ASP A 423 5.76 -19.94 -15.88
C ASP A 423 4.27 -20.05 -15.51
N VAL A 424 3.67 -18.96 -15.02
CA VAL A 424 2.23 -18.89 -14.75
C VAL A 424 1.41 -19.00 -16.02
N ARG A 425 1.78 -18.26 -17.08
CA ARG A 425 1.06 -18.29 -18.37
C ARG A 425 1.04 -19.68 -18.98
N ILE A 426 2.16 -20.41 -18.90
CA ILE A 426 2.23 -21.81 -19.33
C ILE A 426 1.26 -22.68 -18.52
N ARG A 427 1.25 -22.55 -17.19
CA ARG A 427 0.40 -23.37 -16.30
C ARG A 427 -1.09 -23.11 -16.42
N ILE A 428 -1.49 -21.92 -16.87
CA ILE A 428 -2.90 -21.62 -17.20
C ILE A 428 -3.25 -21.92 -18.67
N MET A 429 -2.35 -22.61 -19.40
CA MET A 429 -2.49 -23.01 -20.81
C MET A 429 -2.67 -21.84 -21.79
N ARG A 430 -2.02 -20.70 -21.51
CA ARG A 430 -2.08 -19.49 -22.34
C ARG A 430 -0.67 -18.91 -22.58
N GLY A 431 0.33 -19.79 -22.75
CA GLY A 431 1.74 -19.41 -22.87
C GLY A 431 2.05 -18.44 -24.01
N ASN A 432 1.25 -18.45 -25.08
CA ASN A 432 1.43 -17.58 -26.25
C ASN A 432 0.76 -16.21 -26.10
N GLU A 433 -0.02 -16.00 -25.05
CA GLU A 433 -0.73 -14.75 -24.83
C GLU A 433 0.05 -13.84 -23.88
N SER A 434 -0.07 -12.54 -24.09
CA SER A 434 0.39 -11.53 -23.15
C SER A 434 -0.47 -11.54 -21.88
N VAL A 435 0.06 -10.99 -20.79
CA VAL A 435 -0.70 -10.80 -19.54
C VAL A 435 -1.99 -9.99 -19.79
N ASP A 436 -1.94 -8.98 -20.66
CA ASP A 436 -3.10 -8.14 -20.98
C ASP A 436 -4.20 -8.92 -21.69
N GLU A 437 -3.83 -9.69 -22.71
CA GLU A 437 -4.79 -10.52 -23.45
C GLU A 437 -5.50 -11.50 -22.53
N ILE A 438 -4.77 -12.13 -21.61
CA ILE A 438 -5.32 -13.07 -20.63
C ILE A 438 -6.28 -12.35 -19.68
N MET A 439 -5.84 -11.25 -19.07
CA MET A 439 -6.63 -10.47 -18.12
C MET A 439 -7.91 -9.96 -18.77
N TYR A 440 -7.80 -9.33 -19.95
CA TYR A 440 -8.94 -8.80 -20.70
C TYR A 440 -9.91 -9.91 -21.12
N SER A 441 -9.40 -11.00 -21.70
CA SER A 441 -10.22 -12.12 -22.14
C SER A 441 -10.96 -12.78 -20.97
N ARG A 442 -10.27 -13.07 -19.86
CA ARG A 442 -10.89 -13.75 -18.71
C ARG A 442 -11.87 -12.85 -17.98
N ALA A 443 -11.53 -11.58 -17.78
CA ALA A 443 -12.46 -10.65 -17.18
C ALA A 443 -13.70 -10.43 -18.08
N GLY A 444 -13.53 -10.51 -19.41
CA GLY A 444 -14.62 -10.50 -20.40
C GLY A 444 -15.62 -11.64 -20.26
N GLU A 445 -15.15 -12.84 -19.96
CA GLU A 445 -16.01 -14.01 -19.76
C GLU A 445 -17.04 -13.81 -18.62
N LEU A 446 -16.69 -13.06 -17.56
CA LEU A 446 -17.58 -12.80 -16.42
C LEU A 446 -18.83 -12.00 -16.78
N VAL A 447 -18.74 -11.17 -17.83
CA VAL A 447 -19.84 -10.31 -18.28
C VAL A 447 -20.48 -10.79 -19.57
N GLY A 448 -20.19 -12.02 -19.99
CA GLY A 448 -20.73 -12.63 -21.22
C GLY A 448 -20.21 -11.98 -22.51
N GLY A 449 -19.08 -11.26 -22.45
CA GLY A 449 -18.50 -10.57 -23.60
C GLY A 449 -17.43 -11.41 -24.27
N THR A 450 -17.83 -12.22 -25.25
CA THR A 450 -16.91 -12.72 -26.28
C THR A 450 -17.40 -12.26 -27.64
N ASN A 451 -16.95 -11.09 -28.06
CA ASN A 451 -16.80 -10.80 -29.48
C ASN A 451 -15.41 -10.17 -29.63
N LYS A 452 -14.49 -10.93 -30.24
CA LYS A 452 -13.36 -10.36 -30.95
C LYS A 452 -13.88 -9.57 -32.15
#